data_AF-A0A4Z0PHR9-F1
#
_entry.id   AF-A0A4Z0PHR9-F1
#
_cell.length_a   1.000
_cell.length_b   1.000
_cell.length_c   1.000
_cell.angle_alpha   90.00
_cell.angle_beta   90.00
_cell.angle_gamma   90.00
#
_symmetry.space_group_name_H-M   'P 1'
#
loop_
_entity.id
_entity.type
_entity.pdbx_description
1 polymer ?
#
loop_
_entity_poly.entity_id
_entity_poly.type
_entity_poly.pdbx_seq_one_letter_code
_entity_poly.pdbx_strand_id
1 'polypeptide(L)'
;MNEMRERFGKKPDLNALLLLIGVQELGQGAGPFTKEQKQDLMHIATCRLFSLSGHYALDHVDAEGWPHYQLVRPVPFANLKEQERMLKWHMLEYFDAFMKEDE
;
A
#
# COMPACT_ATOMS: atom_id res chain seq x y z
N MET A 1 -7.26 -5.32 13.74
CA MET A 1 -8.33 -4.29 13.50
C MET A 1 -8.68 -3.47 14.74
N ASN A 2 -8.63 -4.02 15.97
CA ASN A 2 -8.80 -3.21 17.18
C ASN A 2 -7.54 -2.37 17.50
N GLU A 3 -6.34 -2.90 17.30
CA GLU A 3 -5.08 -2.18 17.60
C GLU A 3 -4.86 -0.92 16.76
N MET A 4 -5.17 -0.95 15.44
CA MET A 4 -5.17 0.27 14.61
C MET A 4 -6.19 1.31 15.10
N ARG A 5 -7.32 0.88 15.66
CA ARG A 5 -8.35 1.78 16.17
C ARG A 5 -7.88 2.49 17.45
N GLU A 6 -7.15 1.79 18.31
CA GLU A 6 -6.59 2.33 19.54
C GLU A 6 -5.44 3.31 19.28
N ARG A 7 -4.59 3.05 18.28
CA ARG A 7 -3.50 3.98 17.90
C ARG A 7 -3.97 5.22 17.12
N PHE A 8 -4.94 5.09 16.23
CA PHE A 8 -5.39 6.21 15.38
C PHE A 8 -6.60 6.98 15.92
N GLY A 9 -7.24 6.52 17.01
CA GLY A 9 -8.38 7.17 17.67
C GLY A 9 -9.68 7.29 16.83
N LYS A 10 -9.61 6.99 15.54
CA LYS A 10 -10.70 6.92 14.57
C LYS A 10 -10.44 5.76 13.61
N LYS A 11 -11.48 5.27 12.93
CA LYS A 11 -11.32 4.29 11.85
C LYS A 11 -10.57 4.99 10.70
N PRO A 12 -9.31 4.62 10.40
CA PRO A 12 -8.57 5.29 9.35
C PRO A 12 -9.25 5.08 7.99
N ASP A 13 -9.27 6.15 7.18
CA ASP A 13 -9.79 6.10 5.82
C ASP A 13 -8.86 5.25 4.95
N LEU A 14 -9.43 4.40 4.08
CA LEU A 14 -8.63 3.48 3.28
C LEU A 14 -7.64 4.23 2.37
N ASN A 15 -8.06 5.36 1.81
CA ASN A 15 -7.21 6.15 0.93
C ASN A 15 -6.07 6.81 1.71
N ALA A 16 -6.33 7.24 2.94
CA ALA A 16 -5.29 7.77 3.82
C ALA A 16 -4.22 6.71 4.14
N LEU A 17 -4.63 5.47 4.38
CA LEU A 17 -3.70 4.35 4.58
C LEU A 17 -2.93 4.01 3.31
N LEU A 18 -3.59 3.97 2.15
CA LEU A 18 -2.91 3.75 0.87
C LEU A 18 -1.85 4.83 0.62
N LEU A 19 -2.18 6.10 0.84
CA LEU A 19 -1.23 7.19 0.70
C LEU A 19 -0.04 7.04 1.66
N LEU A 20 -0.30 6.68 2.92
CA LEU A 20 0.76 6.45 3.90
C LEU A 20 1.72 5.34 3.47
N ILE A 21 1.17 4.20 3.03
CA ILE A 21 1.94 3.07 2.51
C ILE A 21 2.71 3.49 1.27
N GLY A 22 2.09 4.21 0.34
CA GLY A 22 2.75 4.68 -0.88
C GLY A 22 3.95 5.59 -0.57
N VAL A 23 3.80 6.52 0.38
CA VAL A 23 4.89 7.41 0.80
C VAL A 23 6.02 6.62 1.48
N GLN A 24 5.68 5.62 2.29
CA GLN A 24 6.66 4.74 2.91
C GLN A 24 7.46 3.97 1.85
N GLU A 25 6.79 3.37 0.87
CA GLU A 25 7.43 2.61 -0.21
C GLU A 25 8.24 3.48 -1.17
N LEU A 26 7.87 4.76 -1.33
CA LEU A 26 8.69 5.71 -2.08
C LEU A 26 10.03 5.98 -1.37
N GLY A 27 10.10 5.84 -0.05
CA GLY A 27 11.35 5.99 0.72
C GLY A 27 11.94 7.40 0.78
N GLN A 28 11.27 8.40 0.18
CA GLN A 28 11.73 9.80 0.14
C GLN A 28 11.23 10.64 1.33
N GLY A 29 10.43 10.06 2.22
CA GLY A 29 9.82 10.75 3.36
C GLY A 29 8.56 11.55 3.00
N ALA A 30 7.93 12.15 4.00
CA ALA A 30 6.72 12.91 3.81
C ALA A 30 7.02 14.30 3.20
N GLY A 31 6.37 14.62 2.08
CA GLY A 31 6.52 15.90 1.39
C GLY A 31 5.21 16.37 0.72
N PRO A 32 5.20 17.58 0.13
CA PRO A 32 4.07 18.04 -0.66
C PRO A 32 4.00 17.27 -1.98
N PHE A 33 3.01 16.39 -2.12
CA PHE A 33 2.73 15.68 -3.37
C PHE A 33 1.64 16.38 -4.18
N THR A 34 1.83 16.45 -5.49
CA THR A 34 0.80 16.91 -6.44
C THR A 34 -0.40 15.96 -6.46
N LYS A 35 -1.47 16.34 -7.15
CA LYS A 35 -2.66 15.48 -7.26
C LYS A 35 -2.34 14.20 -8.01
N GLU A 36 -1.55 14.31 -9.08
CA GLU A 36 -1.09 13.20 -9.91
C GLU A 36 -0.19 12.27 -9.10
N GLN A 37 0.83 12.82 -8.42
CA GLN A 37 1.73 12.05 -7.56
C GLN A 37 0.98 11.30 -6.45
N LYS A 38 -0.11 11.87 -5.91
CA LYS A 38 -0.96 11.15 -4.94
C LYS A 38 -1.64 9.94 -5.56
N GLN A 39 -2.05 10.01 -6.82
CA GLN A 39 -2.61 8.86 -7.54
C GLN A 39 -1.54 7.79 -7.78
N ASP A 40 -0.33 8.21 -8.14
CA ASP A 40 0.81 7.31 -8.34
C ASP A 40 1.21 6.61 -7.03
N LEU A 41 1.25 7.34 -5.92
CA LEU A 41 1.47 6.77 -4.58
C LEU A 41 0.40 5.75 -4.19
N MET A 42 -0.88 6.02 -4.51
CA MET A 42 -1.95 5.04 -4.29
C MET A 42 -1.78 3.80 -5.17
N HIS A 43 -1.25 3.95 -6.38
CA HIS A 43 -0.93 2.84 -7.27
C HIS A 43 0.22 1.99 -6.70
N ILE A 44 1.32 2.62 -6.30
CA ILE A 44 2.45 1.98 -5.63
C ILE A 44 1.99 1.19 -4.41
N ALA A 45 1.18 1.80 -3.54
CA ALA A 45 0.65 1.14 -2.36
C ALA A 45 -0.17 -0.10 -2.73
N THR A 46 -1.03 0.00 -3.73
CA THR A 46 -1.86 -1.11 -4.21
C THR A 46 -0.99 -2.25 -4.75
N CYS A 47 -0.02 -1.94 -5.60
CA CYS A 47 0.91 -2.92 -6.16
C CYS A 47 1.74 -3.58 -5.05
N ARG A 48 2.24 -2.81 -4.08
CA ARG A 48 2.96 -3.35 -2.93
C ARG A 48 2.11 -4.30 -2.11
N LEU A 49 0.88 -3.91 -1.78
CA LEU A 49 -0.04 -4.76 -1.02
C LEU A 49 -0.32 -6.08 -1.74
N PHE A 50 -0.63 -6.03 -3.04
CA PHE A 50 -0.86 -7.23 -3.83
C PHE A 50 0.42 -8.03 -4.12
N SER A 51 1.60 -7.43 -3.99
CA SER A 51 2.87 -8.16 -4.06
C SER A 51 3.05 -9.17 -2.92
N LEU A 52 2.45 -8.92 -1.76
CA LEU A 52 2.47 -9.86 -0.62
C LEU A 52 1.80 -11.20 -0.98
N SER A 53 0.78 -11.16 -1.83
CA SER A 53 0.11 -12.34 -2.41
C SER A 53 0.71 -12.84 -3.73
N GLY A 54 1.81 -12.24 -4.21
CA GLY A 54 2.48 -12.63 -5.45
C GLY A 54 1.78 -12.21 -6.75
N HIS A 55 0.87 -11.23 -6.70
CA HIS A 55 0.22 -10.70 -7.91
C HIS A 55 1.10 -9.69 -8.64
N TYR A 56 1.84 -8.88 -7.89
CA TYR A 56 2.80 -7.92 -8.43
C TYR A 56 4.21 -8.24 -7.93
N ALA A 57 5.22 -7.87 -8.72
CA ALA A 57 6.61 -7.86 -8.31
C ALA A 57 7.22 -6.50 -8.63
N LEU A 58 8.14 -6.05 -7.77
CA LEU A 58 8.97 -4.89 -8.08
C LEU A 58 9.79 -5.21 -9.32
N ASP A 59 9.71 -4.36 -10.34
CA ASP A 59 10.43 -4.50 -11.60
C ASP A 59 11.72 -3.68 -11.54
N HIS A 60 11.59 -2.37 -11.39
CA HIS A 60 12.71 -1.45 -11.25
C HIS A 60 12.30 -0.19 -10.48
N VAL A 61 13.30 0.60 -10.10
CA VAL A 61 13.11 1.95 -9.58
C VAL A 61 13.65 2.91 -10.64
N ASP A 62 12.87 3.92 -11.01
CA ASP A 62 13.29 4.88 -12.02
C ASP A 62 14.33 5.89 -11.50
N ALA A 63 14.79 6.77 -12.39
CA ALA A 63 15.78 7.79 -12.06
C ALA A 63 15.27 8.84 -11.05
N GLU A 64 13.95 8.96 -10.88
CA GLU A 64 13.30 9.86 -9.92
C GLU A 64 13.04 9.16 -8.58
N GLY A 65 13.39 7.87 -8.47
CA GLY A 65 13.25 7.07 -7.26
C GLY A 65 11.88 6.42 -7.10
N TRP A 66 11.04 6.39 -8.14
CA TRP A 66 9.71 5.79 -8.06
C TRP A 66 9.77 4.30 -8.36
N PRO A 67 9.20 3.44 -7.48
CA PRO A 67 9.16 2.00 -7.70
C PRO A 67 8.08 1.62 -8.71
N HIS A 68 8.48 0.91 -9.77
CA HIS A 68 7.60 0.36 -10.79
C HIS A 68 7.35 -1.12 -10.55
N TYR A 69 6.09 -1.53 -10.65
CA TYR A 69 5.67 -2.89 -10.40
C TYR A 69 5.12 -3.53 -11.67
N GLN A 70 5.50 -4.78 -11.90
CA GLN A 70 4.96 -5.60 -12.97
C GLN A 70 3.89 -6.56 -12.45
N LEU A 71 2.82 -6.74 -13.22
CA LEU A 71 1.78 -7.73 -12.92
C LEU A 71 2.29 -9.12 -13.29
N VAL A 72 2.57 -9.93 -12.27
CA VAL A 72 3.04 -11.32 -12.42
C VAL A 72 1.88 -12.30 -12.56
N ARG A 73 0.78 -12.04 -11.84
CA ARG A 73 -0.42 -12.87 -11.88
C ARG A 73 -1.66 -11.98 -11.82
N PRO A 74 -2.68 -12.21 -12.65
CA PRO A 74 -3.92 -11.43 -12.59
C PRO A 74 -4.54 -11.50 -11.19
N VAL A 75 -4.89 -10.35 -10.64
CA VAL A 75 -5.70 -10.27 -9.42
C VAL A 75 -7.06 -10.89 -9.75
N PRO A 76 -7.59 -11.81 -8.92
CA PRO A 76 -8.88 -12.43 -9.18
C PRO A 76 -9.96 -11.36 -9.37
N PHE A 77 -10.86 -11.60 -10.33
CA PHE A 77 -11.99 -10.70 -10.55
C PHE A 77 -12.82 -10.62 -9.27
N ALA A 78 -13.02 -9.39 -8.81
CA ALA A 78 -13.67 -9.09 -7.56
C ALA A 78 -14.50 -7.83 -7.77
N ASN A 79 -15.69 -7.77 -7.17
CA ASN A 79 -16.44 -6.53 -7.13
C ASN A 79 -15.72 -5.51 -6.22
N LEU A 80 -16.12 -4.22 -6.29
CA LEU A 80 -15.48 -3.15 -5.53
C LEU A 80 -15.39 -3.44 -4.02
N LYS A 81 -16.43 -4.06 -3.45
CA LYS A 81 -16.47 -4.41 -2.02
C LYS A 81 -15.48 -5.51 -1.66
N GLU A 82 -15.31 -6.48 -2.54
CA GLU A 82 -14.33 -7.55 -2.38
C GLU A 82 -12.89 -7.05 -2.54
N GLN A 83 -12.64 -6.17 -3.52
CA GLN A 83 -11.35 -5.49 -3.67
C GLN A 83 -11.00 -4.68 -2.42
N GLU A 84 -11.95 -3.92 -1.90
CA GLU A 84 -11.75 -3.15 -0.66
C GLU A 84 -11.39 -4.06 0.53
N ARG A 85 -12.06 -5.21 0.64
CA ARG A 85 -11.77 -6.20 1.69
C ARG A 85 -10.39 -6.83 1.52
N MET A 86 -10.00 -7.18 0.30
CA MET A 86 -8.67 -7.72 0.00
C MET A 86 -7.59 -6.71 0.35
N LEU A 87 -7.74 -5.44 -0.05
CA LEU A 87 -6.78 -4.38 0.29
C LEU A 87 -6.64 -4.24 1.81
N LYS A 88 -7.76 -4.18 2.55
CA LYS A 88 -7.73 -4.10 4.01
C LYS A 88 -7.02 -5.28 4.66
N TRP A 89 -7.17 -6.48 4.12
CA TRP A 89 -6.48 -7.66 4.61
C TRP A 89 -4.97 -7.53 4.41
N HIS A 90 -4.53 -7.24 3.19
CA HIS A 90 -3.10 -7.04 2.88
C HIS A 90 -2.49 -5.88 3.66
N MET A 91 -3.26 -4.82 3.97
CA MET A 91 -2.78 -3.73 4.82
C MET A 91 -2.45 -4.21 6.23
N LEU A 92 -3.28 -5.09 6.80
CA LEU A 92 -3.00 -5.65 8.12
C LEU A 92 -1.72 -6.48 8.08
N GLU A 93 -1.54 -7.31 7.05
CA GLU A 93 -0.29 -8.08 6.85
C GLU A 93 0.92 -7.18 6.66
N TYR A 94 0.78 -6.12 5.86
CA TYR A 94 1.82 -5.12 5.64
C TYR A 94 2.26 -4.52 6.97
N PHE A 95 1.34 -3.97 7.76
CA PHE A 95 1.68 -3.36 9.05
C PHE A 95 2.18 -4.38 10.08
N ASP A 96 1.68 -5.62 10.08
CA ASP A 96 2.18 -6.68 10.97
C ASP A 96 3.64 -7.03 10.67
N ALA A 97 4.03 -7.03 9.39
CA ALA A 97 5.42 -7.25 8.99
C ALA A 97 6.35 -6.16 9.56
N PHE A 98 5.94 -4.89 9.54
CA PHE A 98 6.72 -3.80 10.15
C PHE A 98 6.76 -3.88 11.68
N MET A 99 5.70 -4.35 12.33
CA MET A 99 5.68 -4.45 13.80
C MET A 99 6.58 -5.58 14.34
N LYS A 100 6.93 -6.57 13.51
CA LYS A 100 7.86 -7.65 13.88
C LYS A 100 9.34 -7.30 13.69
N GLU A 101 9.67 -6.19 13.03
CA GLU A 101 11.06 -5.75 12.87
C GLU A 101 11.58 -4.96 14.09
N ASP A 102 10.69 -4.54 14.99
CA ASP A 102 11.00 -3.75 16.20
C ASP A 102 11.17 -4.60 17.49
N GLU A 103 11.12 -5.93 17.41
CA GLU A 103 11.25 -6.88 18.55
C GLU A 103 12.51 -7.75 18.45
#